data_AF-A0A3S1ELY9-F1
#
_entry.id   AF-A0A3S1ELY9-F1
#
_cell.length_a   1.000
_cell.length_b   1.000
_cell.length_c   1.000
_cell.angle_alpha   90.00
_cell.angle_beta   90.00
_cell.angle_gamma   90.00
#
_symmetry.space_group_name_H-M   'P 1'
#
loop_
_entity.id
_entity.type
_entity.pdbx_description
1 polymer ?
#
loop_
_entity_poly.entity_id
_entity_poly.type
_entity_poly.pdbx_seq_one_letter_code
_entity_poly.pdbx_strand_id
1 'polypeptide(L)'
;VMGAFAKKKPVYRYPLLQGGKASIHAVKIGDLDLFILDAPHLFDRQGGPYGTASGADWPDNWRRFAALSQAGGDIAGGAISGYQPDIVHAHDWQSAMTLAYMRYGKAVGVPSLITVHNLAFQGQFGAGIFGELGLPGVAMQLDGVEYYGGVGFLKAGLQAAWAITTVSPTYAQEIRSPEFGMGLDGLINMRASDLYGIVNGIDVDIWNPQTDKHLVANYSADT
;
A
#
# COMPACT_ATOMS: atom_id res chain seq x y z
N VAL A 1 17.29 0.75 -6.67
CA VAL A 1 16.94 2.03 -6.02
C VAL A 1 18.08 2.55 -5.14
N MET A 2 18.46 1.89 -4.05
CA MET A 2 19.51 2.38 -3.13
C MET A 2 20.89 2.64 -3.75
N GLY A 3 21.23 1.97 -4.84
CA GLY A 3 22.47 2.21 -5.60
C GLY A 3 22.53 3.56 -6.33
N ALA A 4 21.40 4.24 -6.52
CA ALA A 4 21.32 5.54 -7.19
C ALA A 4 21.58 6.74 -6.26
N PHE A 5 21.79 6.51 -4.95
CA PHE A 5 21.90 7.55 -3.94
C PHE A 5 23.34 8.06 -3.84
N ALA A 6 23.58 9.32 -4.20
CA ALA A 6 24.90 9.96 -4.05
C ALA A 6 25.32 10.16 -2.58
N LYS A 7 24.37 10.36 -1.65
CA LYS A 7 24.60 10.46 -0.21
C LYS A 7 23.51 9.72 0.57
N LYS A 8 23.91 8.74 1.38
CA LYS A 8 23.01 7.90 2.18
C LYS A 8 22.80 8.44 3.60
N LYS A 9 22.41 9.71 3.75
CA LYS A 9 22.04 10.23 5.08
C LYS A 9 20.55 9.97 5.31
N PRO A 10 20.17 9.05 6.21
CA PRO A 10 18.75 8.81 6.49
C PRO A 10 18.15 10.01 7.24
N VAL A 11 16.88 10.29 6.93
CA VAL A 11 16.05 11.29 7.60
C VAL A 11 15.38 10.74 8.86
N TYR A 12 15.27 9.40 8.96
CA TYR A 12 14.77 8.71 10.14
C TYR A 12 15.41 7.32 10.27
N ARG A 13 15.56 6.82 11.50
CA ARG A 13 16.17 5.51 11.78
C ARG A 13 15.31 4.71 12.73
N TYR A 14 15.10 3.45 12.39
CA TYR A 14 14.49 2.45 13.24
C TYR A 14 15.58 1.58 13.88
N PRO A 15 15.72 1.58 15.22
CA PRO A 15 16.59 0.61 15.88
C PRO A 15 16.04 -0.82 15.72
N LEU A 16 14.72 -0.96 15.60
CA LEU A 16 14.01 -2.20 15.34
C LEU A 16 12.70 -1.90 14.60
N LEU A 17 12.58 -2.39 13.37
CA LEU A 17 11.38 -2.39 12.55
C LEU A 17 11.18 -3.80 12.00
N GLN A 18 10.13 -4.48 12.47
CA GLN A 18 9.74 -5.80 11.99
C GLN A 18 10.91 -6.81 11.98
N GLY A 19 11.69 -6.84 13.06
CA GLY A 19 12.77 -7.82 13.28
C GLY A 19 14.19 -7.36 12.92
N GLY A 20 14.40 -6.13 12.45
CA GLY A 20 15.75 -5.65 12.14
C GLY A 20 15.87 -4.12 12.08
N LYS A 21 17.09 -3.62 11.89
CA LYS A 21 17.34 -2.18 11.72
C LYS A 21 16.82 -1.73 10.36
N ALA A 22 16.26 -0.53 10.31
CA ALA A 22 15.81 0.10 9.06
C ALA A 22 16.02 1.61 9.10
N SER A 23 15.90 2.27 7.97
CA SER A 23 15.92 3.73 7.88
C SER A 23 15.02 4.26 6.77
N ILE A 24 14.63 5.53 6.89
CA ILE A 24 13.95 6.27 5.83
C ILE A 24 14.95 7.24 5.21
N HIS A 25 15.03 7.27 3.90
CA HIS A 25 15.84 8.20 3.12
C HIS A 25 14.96 9.12 2.29
N ALA A 26 15.24 10.42 2.31
CA ALA A 26 14.64 11.37 1.38
C ALA A 26 15.51 11.44 0.12
N VAL A 27 14.89 11.36 -1.05
CA VAL A 27 15.57 11.45 -2.35
C VAL A 27 14.66 12.11 -3.36
N LYS A 28 15.26 12.89 -4.26
CA LYS A 28 14.56 13.38 -5.46
C LYS A 28 14.97 12.53 -6.66
N ILE A 29 14.00 11.95 -7.36
CA ILE A 29 14.21 11.17 -8.59
C ILE A 29 13.33 11.78 -9.68
N GLY A 30 13.97 12.39 -10.70
CA GLY A 30 13.24 13.23 -11.64
C GLY A 30 12.53 14.37 -10.91
N ASP A 31 11.22 14.49 -11.12
CA ASP A 31 10.37 15.48 -10.46
C ASP A 31 9.69 14.97 -9.19
N LEU A 32 9.98 13.73 -8.77
CA LEU A 32 9.38 13.12 -7.58
C LEU A 32 10.27 13.29 -6.35
N ASP A 33 9.70 13.83 -5.28
CA ASP A 33 10.26 13.77 -3.94
C ASP A 33 9.78 12.50 -3.23
N LEU A 34 10.71 11.62 -2.88
CA LEU A 34 10.43 10.28 -2.38
C LEU A 34 11.01 10.07 -0.98
N PHE A 35 10.22 9.41 -0.13
CA PHE A 35 10.72 8.73 1.05
C PHE A 35 10.89 7.24 0.74
N ILE A 36 12.10 6.73 0.88
CA ILE A 36 12.43 5.33 0.62
C ILE A 36 12.73 4.63 1.93
N LEU A 37 11.98 3.57 2.22
CA LEU A 37 12.27 2.63 3.29
C LEU A 37 13.46 1.74 2.89
N ASP A 38 14.56 1.87 3.62
CA ASP A 38 15.71 0.98 3.55
C ASP A 38 15.62 -0.03 4.71
N ALA A 39 15.20 -1.26 4.39
CA ALA A 39 15.12 -2.38 5.33
C ALA A 39 15.73 -3.64 4.69
N PRO A 40 17.07 -3.73 4.59
CA PRO A 40 17.74 -4.80 3.86
C PRO A 40 17.40 -6.20 4.39
N HIS A 41 17.19 -6.35 5.70
CA HIS A 41 16.79 -7.62 6.31
C HIS A 41 15.46 -8.14 5.78
N LEU A 42 14.60 -7.30 5.18
CA LEU A 42 13.30 -7.67 4.60
C LEU A 42 13.34 -7.74 3.06
N PHE A 43 14.05 -6.82 2.41
CA PHE A 43 13.93 -6.61 0.96
C PHE A 43 15.21 -6.87 0.15
N ASP A 44 16.39 -6.89 0.76
CA ASP A 44 17.66 -7.15 0.06
C ASP A 44 17.91 -8.66 -0.03
N ARG A 45 17.09 -9.33 -0.85
CA ARG A 45 17.06 -10.79 -1.00
C ARG A 45 16.84 -11.15 -2.47
N GLN A 46 17.36 -12.30 -2.90
CA GLN A 46 17.10 -12.81 -4.25
C GLN A 46 15.63 -13.19 -4.45
N GLY A 47 15.03 -12.79 -5.58
CA GLY A 47 13.63 -13.00 -5.89
C GLY A 47 12.95 -11.70 -6.32
N GLY A 48 11.62 -11.68 -6.27
CA GLY A 48 10.80 -10.51 -6.59
C GLY A 48 10.27 -9.77 -5.36
N PRO A 49 9.51 -8.69 -5.58
CA PRO A 49 8.87 -7.92 -4.50
C PRO A 49 7.88 -8.74 -3.68
N TYR A 50 7.28 -9.78 -4.27
CA TYR A 50 6.22 -10.60 -3.65
C TYR A 50 6.60 -12.07 -3.46
N GLY A 51 7.54 -12.60 -4.24
CA GLY A 51 7.87 -14.02 -4.22
C GLY A 51 9.36 -14.33 -4.33
N THR A 52 9.71 -15.55 -3.95
CA THR A 52 11.04 -16.13 -4.07
C THR A 52 11.45 -16.28 -5.55
N ALA A 53 12.71 -16.62 -5.79
CA ALA A 53 13.18 -16.96 -7.14
C ALA A 53 12.47 -18.18 -7.76
N SER A 54 11.79 -19.02 -6.95
CA SER A 54 10.99 -20.16 -7.43
C SER A 54 9.55 -19.79 -7.77
N GLY A 55 9.14 -18.51 -7.61
CA GLY A 55 7.79 -18.03 -7.87
C GLY A 55 6.78 -18.28 -6.75
N ALA A 56 7.20 -18.84 -5.61
CA ALA A 56 6.36 -18.95 -4.42
C ALA A 56 6.33 -17.62 -3.66
N ASP A 57 5.23 -17.29 -2.99
CA ASP A 57 5.18 -16.11 -2.13
C ASP A 57 6.20 -16.17 -1.00
N TRP A 58 6.70 -15.00 -0.60
CA TRP A 58 7.49 -14.93 0.62
C TRP A 58 6.62 -15.28 1.84
N PRO A 59 7.03 -16.22 2.69
CA PRO A 59 6.25 -16.59 3.88
C PRO A 59 6.14 -15.43 4.89
N ASP A 60 7.05 -14.46 4.81
CA ASP A 60 7.08 -13.24 5.62
C ASP A 60 6.54 -12.01 4.88
N ASN A 61 5.74 -12.18 3.81
CA ASN A 61 5.10 -11.06 3.11
C ASN A 61 4.31 -10.15 4.06
N TRP A 62 3.58 -10.72 5.02
CA TRP A 62 2.88 -9.94 6.05
C TRP A 62 3.84 -8.98 6.79
N ARG A 63 5.05 -9.44 7.10
CA ARG A 63 6.06 -8.70 7.85
C ARG A 63 6.69 -7.59 7.00
N ARG A 64 7.00 -7.92 5.74
CA ARG A 64 7.54 -6.97 4.76
C ARG A 64 6.60 -5.79 4.54
N PHE A 65 5.32 -6.08 4.30
CA PHE A 65 4.31 -5.06 4.03
C PHE A 65 3.80 -4.37 5.31
N ALA A 66 3.86 -5.02 6.47
CA ALA A 66 3.70 -4.34 7.77
C ALA A 66 4.81 -3.32 8.01
N ALA A 67 6.07 -3.62 7.65
CA ALA A 67 7.19 -2.66 7.79
C ALA A 67 7.01 -1.43 6.90
N LEU A 68 6.64 -1.64 5.63
CA LEU A 68 6.31 -0.56 4.70
C LEU A 68 5.17 0.31 5.24
N SER A 69 4.12 -0.35 5.70
CA SER A 69 2.92 0.31 6.21
C SER A 69 3.17 1.08 7.51
N GLN A 70 3.96 0.51 8.42
CA GLN A 70 4.34 1.18 9.67
C GLN A 70 5.17 2.42 9.38
N ALA A 71 6.10 2.36 8.42
CA ALA A 71 6.85 3.53 7.97
C ALA A 71 5.93 4.62 7.40
N GLY A 72 4.92 4.25 6.59
CA GLY A 72 3.90 5.19 6.10
C GLY A 72 3.12 5.85 7.23
N GLY A 73 2.67 5.07 8.22
CA GLY A 73 1.93 5.58 9.37
C GLY A 73 2.77 6.49 10.27
N ASP A 74 4.04 6.16 10.46
CA ASP A 74 4.99 6.97 11.22
C ASP A 74 5.30 8.29 10.52
N ILE A 75 5.50 8.29 9.19
CA ILE A 75 5.66 9.51 8.39
C ILE A 75 4.43 10.40 8.56
N ALA A 76 3.23 9.83 8.42
CA ALA A 76 1.97 10.56 8.62
C ALA A 76 1.81 11.07 10.06
N GLY A 77 2.43 10.39 11.03
CA GLY A 77 2.47 10.78 12.44
C GLY A 77 3.61 11.73 12.81
N GLY A 78 4.32 12.31 11.83
CA GLY A 78 5.35 13.32 12.03
C GLY A 78 6.74 12.78 12.35
N ALA A 79 7.07 11.54 11.96
CA ALA A 79 8.42 10.98 12.14
C ALA A 79 9.51 11.76 11.39
N ILE A 80 9.16 12.42 10.28
CA ILE A 80 10.07 13.26 9.50
C ILE A 80 9.89 14.72 9.93
N SER A 81 10.92 15.29 10.54
CA SER A 81 10.88 16.69 11.01
C SER A 81 10.60 17.65 9.85
N GLY A 82 9.60 18.52 10.04
CA GLY A 82 9.21 19.52 9.04
C GLY A 82 8.32 18.99 7.91
N TYR A 83 7.89 17.72 7.97
CA TYR A 83 6.98 17.13 6.98
C TYR A 83 5.71 16.61 7.66
N GLN A 84 4.56 17.00 7.13
CA GLN A 84 3.25 16.50 7.50
C GLN A 84 2.41 16.38 6.22
N PRO A 85 1.93 15.19 5.84
CA PRO A 85 1.07 15.07 4.68
C PRO A 85 -0.31 15.67 4.94
N ASP A 86 -0.87 16.35 3.94
CA ASP A 86 -2.28 16.76 3.93
C ASP A 86 -3.22 15.56 3.79
N ILE A 87 -2.77 14.52 3.08
CA ILE A 87 -3.52 13.28 2.85
C ILE A 87 -2.58 12.09 2.65
N VAL A 88 -3.00 10.91 3.08
CA VAL A 88 -2.31 9.65 2.80
C VAL A 88 -3.14 8.79 1.84
N HIS A 89 -2.56 8.46 0.70
CA HIS A 89 -3.18 7.60 -0.30
C HIS A 89 -2.48 6.24 -0.32
N ALA A 90 -3.16 5.22 0.22
CA ALA A 90 -2.69 3.84 0.20
C ALA A 90 -3.16 3.14 -1.10
N HIS A 91 -2.32 2.28 -1.65
CA HIS A 91 -2.64 1.44 -2.81
C HIS A 91 -2.54 -0.04 -2.41
N ASP A 92 -3.65 -0.75 -2.56
CA ASP A 92 -3.82 -2.18 -2.30
C ASP A 92 -3.37 -2.67 -0.91
N TRP A 93 -3.42 -3.99 -0.71
CA TRP A 93 -3.14 -4.63 0.58
C TRP A 93 -1.72 -4.38 1.09
N GLN A 94 -0.76 -4.14 0.20
CA GLN A 94 0.66 -3.93 0.50
C GLN A 94 0.89 -2.70 1.38
N SER A 95 0.07 -1.66 1.19
CA SER A 95 0.17 -0.41 1.95
C SER A 95 -1.06 -0.13 2.81
N ALA A 96 -2.11 -0.95 2.70
CA ALA A 96 -3.36 -0.80 3.44
C ALA A 96 -3.19 -0.68 4.96
N MET A 97 -2.24 -1.41 5.56
CA MET A 97 -1.96 -1.34 6.99
C MET A 97 -1.44 0.04 7.44
N THR A 98 -0.98 0.89 6.53
CA THR A 98 -0.64 2.29 6.81
C THR A 98 -1.81 2.97 7.51
N LEU A 99 -3.02 2.76 7.00
CA LEU A 99 -4.22 3.40 7.51
C LEU A 99 -4.63 2.84 8.88
N ALA A 100 -4.39 1.54 9.12
CA ALA A 100 -4.55 0.96 10.45
C ALA A 100 -3.55 1.55 11.45
N TYR A 101 -2.27 1.68 11.08
CA TYR A 101 -1.26 2.33 11.91
C TYR A 101 -1.57 3.81 12.17
N MET A 102 -2.16 4.52 11.21
CA MET A 102 -2.63 5.89 11.41
C MET A 102 -3.78 5.93 12.43
N ARG A 103 -4.80 5.09 12.25
CA ARG A 103 -6.01 5.04 13.11
C ARG A 103 -5.69 4.71 14.56
N TYR A 104 -4.75 3.79 14.79
CA TYR A 104 -4.34 3.36 16.14
C TYR A 104 -3.06 4.06 16.64
N GLY A 105 -2.56 5.05 15.90
CA GLY A 105 -1.31 5.74 16.18
C GLY A 105 -1.48 7.26 16.32
N LYS A 106 -0.45 7.99 15.93
CA LYS A 106 -0.38 9.46 16.08
C LYS A 106 -1.08 10.24 14.96
N ALA A 107 -1.51 9.56 13.90
CA ALA A 107 -2.01 10.17 12.67
C ALA A 107 -3.53 9.99 12.47
N VAL A 108 -4.29 9.73 13.54
CA VAL A 108 -5.73 9.45 13.48
C VAL A 108 -6.56 10.55 12.80
N GLY A 109 -6.10 11.80 12.85
CA GLY A 109 -6.76 12.96 12.23
C GLY A 109 -6.29 13.30 10.82
N VAL A 110 -5.32 12.57 10.26
CA VAL A 110 -4.81 12.85 8.91
C VAL A 110 -5.76 12.21 7.89
N PRO A 111 -6.30 12.98 6.92
CA PRO A 111 -7.13 12.44 5.85
C PRO A 111 -6.46 11.27 5.15
N SER A 112 -7.24 10.25 4.80
CA SER A 112 -6.70 9.08 4.11
C SER A 112 -7.66 8.47 3.11
N LEU A 113 -7.12 7.90 2.04
CA LEU A 113 -7.86 7.08 1.11
C LEU A 113 -7.09 5.82 0.75
N ILE A 114 -7.82 4.83 0.25
CA ILE A 114 -7.25 3.60 -0.30
C ILE A 114 -7.77 3.34 -1.71
N THR A 115 -6.88 3.05 -2.66
CA THR A 115 -7.26 2.49 -3.96
C THR A 115 -7.12 0.98 -3.95
N VAL A 116 -8.16 0.30 -4.42
CA VAL A 116 -8.13 -1.14 -4.70
C VAL A 116 -8.09 -1.35 -6.21
N HIS A 117 -7.06 -2.02 -6.72
CA HIS A 117 -6.95 -2.35 -8.15
C HIS A 117 -7.49 -3.74 -8.46
N ASN A 118 -7.44 -4.65 -7.49
CA ASN A 118 -7.96 -5.99 -7.65
C ASN A 118 -8.26 -6.64 -6.28
N LEU A 119 -9.54 -6.88 -5.99
CA LEU A 119 -9.99 -7.52 -4.75
C LEU A 119 -9.58 -8.99 -4.57
N ALA A 120 -9.06 -9.64 -5.61
CA ALA A 120 -8.51 -10.99 -5.46
C ALA A 120 -7.25 -11.00 -4.55
N PHE A 121 -6.54 -9.88 -4.43
CA PHE A 121 -5.32 -9.77 -3.62
C PHE A 121 -5.58 -8.97 -2.34
N GLN A 122 -5.85 -9.69 -1.24
CA GLN A 122 -6.32 -9.05 0.01
C GLN A 122 -5.28 -8.99 1.14
N GLY A 123 -4.18 -9.75 1.04
CA GLY A 123 -3.23 -9.88 2.14
C GLY A 123 -3.88 -10.47 3.40
N GLN A 124 -4.43 -11.69 3.27
CA GLN A 124 -5.01 -12.44 4.37
C GLN A 124 -3.94 -13.31 5.04
N PHE A 125 -3.84 -13.24 6.36
CA PHE A 125 -2.84 -13.95 7.14
C PHE A 125 -3.45 -14.56 8.41
N GLY A 126 -2.81 -15.60 8.95
CA GLY A 126 -3.28 -16.23 10.19
C GLY A 126 -3.13 -15.33 11.43
N ALA A 127 -3.98 -15.53 12.43
CA ALA A 127 -3.99 -14.72 13.67
C ALA A 127 -2.64 -14.64 14.40
N GLY A 128 -1.79 -15.66 14.23
CA GLY A 128 -0.48 -15.74 14.88
C GLY A 128 0.44 -14.54 14.60
N ILE A 129 0.23 -13.80 13.50
CA ILE A 129 1.04 -12.63 13.18
C ILE A 129 0.69 -11.40 14.03
N PHE A 130 -0.49 -11.35 14.64
CA PHE A 130 -1.03 -10.11 15.21
C PHE A 130 -0.11 -9.49 16.29
N GLY A 131 0.47 -10.34 17.15
CA GLY A 131 1.38 -9.89 18.20
C GLY A 131 2.65 -9.20 17.68
N GLU A 132 3.02 -9.45 16.42
CA GLU A 132 4.21 -8.85 15.79
C GLU A 132 3.88 -7.55 15.02
N LEU A 133 2.60 -7.23 14.83
CA LEU A 133 2.18 -6.02 14.11
C LEU A 133 2.36 -4.75 14.94
N GLY A 134 2.54 -4.85 16.26
CA GLY A 134 2.71 -3.69 17.15
C GLY A 134 1.42 -2.85 17.31
N LEU A 135 0.26 -3.42 16.98
CA LEU A 135 -1.04 -2.78 17.16
C LEU A 135 -1.60 -3.03 18.57
N PRO A 136 -2.42 -2.12 19.13
CA PRO A 136 -3.09 -2.34 20.41
C PRO A 136 -4.11 -3.48 20.29
N GLY A 137 -4.38 -4.21 21.38
CA GLY A 137 -5.29 -5.36 21.36
C GLY A 137 -6.69 -5.06 20.82
N VAL A 138 -7.19 -3.82 21.01
CA VAL A 138 -8.47 -3.34 20.45
C VAL A 138 -8.51 -3.36 18.91
N ALA A 139 -7.35 -3.39 18.25
CA ALA A 139 -7.27 -3.50 16.80
C ALA A 139 -7.67 -4.90 16.29
N MET A 140 -7.56 -5.97 17.10
CA MET A 140 -7.97 -7.32 16.71
C MET A 140 -9.48 -7.52 16.91
N GLN A 141 -10.27 -6.74 16.20
CA GLN A 141 -11.74 -6.79 16.22
C GLN A 141 -12.30 -6.66 14.80
N LEU A 142 -13.59 -6.99 14.63
CA LEU A 142 -14.30 -6.89 13.36
C LEU A 142 -14.30 -5.46 12.79
N ASP A 143 -14.30 -4.44 13.64
CA ASP A 143 -14.17 -3.03 13.20
C ASP A 143 -12.71 -2.56 13.07
N GLY A 144 -11.76 -3.48 13.25
CA GLY A 144 -10.31 -3.29 13.16
C GLY A 144 -9.68 -4.15 12.07
N VAL A 145 -8.65 -4.91 12.41
CA VAL A 145 -7.85 -5.71 11.46
C VAL A 145 -8.27 -7.17 11.35
N GLU A 146 -9.13 -7.64 12.27
CA GLU A 146 -9.57 -9.05 12.28
C GLU A 146 -10.36 -9.36 11.01
N TYR A 147 -10.09 -10.53 10.43
CA TYR A 147 -10.80 -11.01 9.26
C TYR A 147 -10.83 -12.54 9.23
N TYR A 148 -12.02 -13.13 9.36
CA TYR A 148 -12.25 -14.59 9.35
C TYR A 148 -11.33 -15.38 10.29
N GLY A 149 -11.13 -14.89 11.52
CA GLY A 149 -10.26 -15.49 12.53
C GLY A 149 -8.77 -15.25 12.28
N GLY A 150 -8.42 -14.44 11.30
CA GLY A 150 -7.05 -14.02 10.97
C GLY A 150 -6.90 -12.50 10.94
N VAL A 151 -5.90 -12.04 10.20
CA VAL A 151 -5.63 -10.62 9.96
C VAL A 151 -5.79 -10.33 8.47
N GLY A 152 -6.63 -9.37 8.12
CA GLY A 152 -6.84 -8.93 6.73
C GLY A 152 -6.25 -7.55 6.49
N PHE A 153 -5.16 -7.45 5.72
CA PHE A 153 -4.48 -6.17 5.47
C PHE A 153 -5.35 -5.23 4.64
N LEU A 154 -5.88 -5.69 3.51
CA LEU A 154 -6.76 -4.86 2.68
C LEU A 154 -8.02 -4.45 3.45
N LYS A 155 -8.62 -5.41 4.15
CA LYS A 155 -9.79 -5.18 5.01
C LYS A 155 -9.52 -4.09 6.05
N ALA A 156 -8.37 -4.14 6.71
CA ALA A 156 -7.98 -3.12 7.69
C ALA A 156 -7.86 -1.72 7.06
N GLY A 157 -7.29 -1.62 5.86
CA GLY A 157 -7.21 -0.38 5.10
C GLY A 157 -8.58 0.16 4.72
N LEU A 158 -9.46 -0.68 4.15
CA LEU A 158 -10.84 -0.34 3.81
C LEU A 158 -11.63 0.15 5.03
N GLN A 159 -11.43 -0.50 6.18
CA GLN A 159 -12.09 -0.14 7.43
C GLN A 159 -11.59 1.21 8.01
N ALA A 160 -10.30 1.54 7.80
CA ALA A 160 -9.68 2.73 8.38
C ALA A 160 -9.68 3.97 7.48
N ALA A 161 -9.79 3.80 6.15
CA ALA A 161 -9.76 4.90 5.19
C ALA A 161 -10.94 5.86 5.35
N TRP A 162 -10.78 7.12 4.97
CA TRP A 162 -11.89 8.08 4.87
C TRP A 162 -12.63 7.94 3.54
N ALA A 163 -11.89 7.68 2.45
CA ALA A 163 -12.46 7.39 1.15
C ALA A 163 -11.86 6.12 0.55
N ILE A 164 -12.63 5.42 -0.28
CA ILE A 164 -12.21 4.24 -1.01
C ILE A 164 -12.32 4.56 -2.49
N THR A 165 -11.27 4.31 -3.25
CA THR A 165 -11.32 4.43 -4.71
C THR A 165 -11.00 3.10 -5.38
N THR A 166 -11.41 2.97 -6.62
CA THR A 166 -11.10 1.82 -7.45
C THR A 166 -11.01 2.20 -8.91
N VAL A 167 -10.60 1.25 -9.77
CA VAL A 167 -10.07 1.52 -11.11
C VAL A 167 -11.10 1.86 -12.19
N SER A 168 -12.40 1.82 -11.86
CA SER A 168 -13.46 2.35 -12.73
C SER A 168 -14.81 2.48 -12.00
N PRO A 169 -15.74 3.31 -12.49
CA PRO A 169 -17.12 3.36 -11.99
C PRO A 169 -17.85 2.01 -12.07
N THR A 170 -17.61 1.25 -13.14
CA THR A 170 -18.20 -0.09 -13.32
C THR A 170 -17.68 -1.04 -12.26
N TYR A 171 -16.36 -1.10 -12.09
CA TYR A 171 -15.74 -1.98 -11.10
C TYR A 171 -16.17 -1.62 -9.68
N ALA A 172 -16.37 -0.34 -9.37
CA ALA A 172 -16.94 0.10 -8.09
C ALA A 172 -18.34 -0.47 -7.82
N GLN A 173 -19.14 -0.75 -8.84
CA GLN A 173 -20.43 -1.43 -8.68
C GLN A 173 -20.27 -2.95 -8.61
N GLU A 174 -19.39 -3.53 -9.43
CA GLU A 174 -19.15 -4.98 -9.46
C GLU A 174 -18.73 -5.49 -8.09
N ILE A 175 -17.75 -4.86 -7.45
CA ILE A 175 -17.19 -5.29 -6.17
C ILE A 175 -18.15 -5.24 -4.98
N ARG A 176 -19.34 -4.68 -5.17
CA ARG A 176 -20.41 -4.65 -4.16
C ARG A 176 -21.28 -5.90 -4.19
N SER A 177 -21.16 -6.73 -5.22
CA SER A 177 -21.89 -7.99 -5.30
C SER A 177 -21.16 -9.10 -4.54
N PRO A 178 -21.87 -10.10 -4.02
CA PRO A 178 -21.23 -11.28 -3.42
C PRO A 178 -20.32 -12.05 -4.40
N GLU A 179 -20.61 -11.99 -5.70
CA GLU A 179 -19.85 -12.70 -6.75
C GLU A 179 -18.46 -12.09 -6.98
N PHE A 180 -18.35 -10.76 -6.95
CA PHE A 180 -17.09 -10.05 -7.26
C PHE A 180 -16.44 -9.37 -6.06
N GLY A 181 -17.14 -9.27 -4.93
CA GLY A 181 -16.63 -8.64 -3.71
C GLY A 181 -15.67 -9.51 -2.91
N MET A 182 -15.51 -10.79 -3.26
CA MET A 182 -14.50 -11.69 -2.68
C MET A 182 -14.53 -11.76 -1.15
N GLY A 183 -15.74 -11.74 -0.55
CA GLY A 183 -15.95 -11.74 0.90
C GLY A 183 -15.82 -10.37 1.58
N LEU A 184 -15.50 -9.31 0.83
CA LEU A 184 -15.44 -7.93 1.31
C LEU A 184 -16.68 -7.11 0.90
N ASP A 185 -17.62 -7.68 0.14
CA ASP A 185 -18.84 -7.02 -0.34
C ASP A 185 -19.67 -6.41 0.82
N GLY A 186 -19.76 -7.10 1.96
CA GLY A 186 -20.43 -6.57 3.15
C GLY A 186 -19.79 -5.28 3.65
N LEU A 187 -18.46 -5.26 3.78
CA LEU A 187 -17.71 -4.07 4.20
C LEU A 187 -17.81 -2.95 3.17
N ILE A 188 -17.66 -3.28 1.89
CA ILE A 188 -17.74 -2.31 0.79
C ILE A 188 -19.14 -1.67 0.74
N ASN A 189 -20.20 -2.45 0.94
CA ASN A 189 -21.56 -1.92 0.97
C ASN A 189 -21.82 -1.02 2.19
N MET A 190 -21.25 -1.34 3.36
CA MET A 190 -21.28 -0.43 4.52
C MET A 190 -20.59 0.90 4.25
N ARG A 191 -19.61 0.91 3.34
CA ARG A 191 -18.82 2.08 2.93
C ARG A 191 -19.23 2.63 1.57
N ALA A 192 -20.40 2.29 1.05
CA ALA A 192 -20.79 2.63 -0.33
C ALA A 192 -20.88 4.14 -0.59
N SER A 193 -21.18 4.96 0.43
CA SER A 193 -21.16 6.42 0.33
C SER A 193 -19.77 7.00 0.10
N ASP A 194 -18.74 6.25 0.49
CA ASP A 194 -17.34 6.67 0.45
C ASP A 194 -16.56 5.95 -0.67
N LEU A 195 -17.26 5.19 -1.54
CA LEU A 195 -16.68 4.41 -2.62
C LEU A 195 -16.79 5.13 -3.96
N TYR A 196 -15.66 5.31 -4.63
CA TYR A 196 -15.56 6.04 -5.89
C TYR A 196 -14.81 5.22 -6.95
N GLY A 197 -15.35 5.18 -8.17
CA GLY A 197 -14.65 4.60 -9.31
C GLY A 197 -13.93 5.67 -10.13
N ILE A 198 -12.60 5.58 -10.23
CA ILE A 198 -11.75 6.49 -10.98
C ILE A 198 -11.01 5.67 -12.03
N VAL A 199 -11.22 6.00 -13.31
CA VAL A 199 -10.61 5.27 -14.42
C VAL A 199 -9.10 5.48 -14.43
N ASN A 200 -8.34 4.39 -14.56
CA ASN A 200 -6.88 4.48 -14.72
C ASN A 200 -6.51 5.28 -15.97
N GLY A 201 -5.49 6.12 -15.82
CA GLY A 201 -4.87 6.84 -16.93
C GLY A 201 -3.52 6.25 -17.33
N ILE A 202 -3.03 6.67 -18.49
CA ILE A 202 -1.65 6.48 -18.94
C ILE A 202 -1.04 7.84 -19.28
N ASP A 203 0.28 7.93 -19.21
CA ASP A 203 1.01 9.07 -19.75
C ASP A 203 1.03 8.96 -21.28
N VAL A 204 0.26 9.80 -21.96
CA VAL A 204 0.10 9.77 -23.42
C VAL A 204 1.29 10.36 -24.18
N ASP A 205 2.20 11.06 -23.50
CA ASP A 205 3.44 11.55 -24.11
C ASP A 205 4.47 10.42 -24.17
N ILE A 206 4.51 9.59 -23.12
CA ILE A 206 5.33 8.37 -23.08
C ILE A 206 4.73 7.27 -23.95
N TRP A 207 3.43 6.99 -23.79
CA TRP A 207 2.72 5.93 -24.49
C TRP A 207 2.06 6.43 -25.78
N ASN A 208 2.87 7.07 -26.63
CA ASN A 208 2.41 7.62 -27.92
C ASN A 208 2.85 6.73 -29.10
N PRO A 209 1.94 5.98 -29.75
CA PRO A 209 2.33 5.14 -30.88
C PRO A 209 2.87 5.92 -32.10
N GLN A 210 2.60 7.22 -32.19
CA GLN A 210 3.11 8.07 -33.27
C GLN A 210 4.59 8.41 -33.13
N THR A 211 5.13 8.34 -31.90
CA THR A 211 6.53 8.73 -31.60
C THR A 211 7.32 7.63 -30.87
N ASP A 212 6.67 6.54 -30.47
CA ASP A 212 7.30 5.42 -29.77
C ASP A 212 8.38 4.75 -30.64
N LYS A 213 9.62 4.82 -30.16
CA LYS A 213 10.81 4.26 -30.83
C LYS A 213 10.94 2.75 -30.66
N HIS A 214 10.12 2.14 -29.81
CA HIS A 214 10.08 0.69 -29.60
C HIS A 214 9.14 -0.02 -30.58
N LEU A 215 8.31 0.73 -31.31
CA LEU A 215 7.47 0.16 -32.37
C LEU A 215 8.29 -0.07 -33.64
N VAL A 216 7.99 -1.17 -34.34
CA VAL A 216 8.59 -1.45 -35.66
C VAL A 216 8.19 -0.38 -36.68
N ALA A 217 6.97 0.13 -36.58
CA ALA A 217 6.47 1.27 -37.32
C ALA A 217 5.50 2.07 -36.44
N ASN A 218 5.65 3.39 -36.44
CA ASN A 218 4.73 4.29 -35.76
C ASN A 218 3.38 4.30 -36.48
N TYR A 219 2.31 4.43 -35.72
CA TYR A 219 0.94 4.48 -36.23
C TYR A 219 0.09 5.51 -35.49
N SER A 220 -1.03 5.84 -36.10
CA SER A 220 -2.03 6.80 -35.63
C SER A 220 -3.43 6.19 -35.75
N ALA A 221 -4.48 6.92 -35.36
CA ALA A 221 -5.84 6.44 -35.57
C ALA A 221 -6.21 6.27 -37.07
N ASP A 222 -5.49 6.94 -37.98
CA ASP A 222 -5.77 6.99 -39.41
C ASP A 222 -4.87 6.08 -40.27
N THR A 223 -3.91 5.37 -39.65
CA THR A 223 -2.88 4.55 -40.34
C THR A 223 -2.80 3.18 -39.69
#